data_AF-A0A970I2F2-F1
#
_entry.id   AF-A0A970I2F2-F1
#
_cell.length_a   1.000
_cell.length_b   1.000
_cell.length_c   1.000
_cell.angle_alpha   90.00
_cell.angle_beta   90.00
_cell.angle_gamma   90.00
#
_symmetry.space_group_name_H-M   'P 1'
#
loop_
_entity.id
_entity.type
_entity.pdbx_description
1 polymer ?
#
loop_
_entity_poly.entity_id
_entity_poly.type
_entity_poly.pdbx_seq_one_letter_code
_entity_poly.pdbx_strand_id
1 'polypeptide(L)'
;GLFDRVKTLGFQLKIVNAAKDFIAEKGYDSKYGARPLKLAIQKYLEDPMAELLIKAEVEEGDTIHVGFNSAKSEIRIGIRKKKETVEKQDKASSEE
;
A
#
# COMPACT_ATOMS: atom_id res chain seq x y z
N GLY A 1 -6.62 -13.08 6.77
CA GLY A 1 -5.56 -12.08 7.06
C GLY A 1 -5.92 -10.72 6.49
N LEU A 2 -5.03 -9.72 6.57
CA LEU A 2 -5.26 -8.38 6.02
C LEU A 2 -5.62 -8.42 4.52
N PHE A 3 -4.84 -9.17 3.74
CA PHE A 3 -5.06 -9.33 2.30
C PHE A 3 -6.43 -9.92 1.96
N ASP A 4 -6.89 -10.92 2.71
CA ASP A 4 -8.23 -11.49 2.51
C ASP A 4 -9.32 -10.46 2.77
N ARG A 5 -9.20 -9.66 3.84
CA ARG A 5 -10.17 -8.60 4.15
C ARG A 5 -10.25 -7.57 3.03
N VAL A 6 -9.09 -7.10 2.56
CA VAL A 6 -9.01 -6.10 1.49
C VAL A 6 -9.63 -6.67 0.19
N LYS A 7 -9.37 -7.94 -0.12
CA LYS A 7 -9.91 -8.62 -1.30
C LYS A 7 -11.42 -8.85 -1.20
N THR A 8 -11.95 -9.22 -0.03
CA THR A 8 -13.39 -9.41 0.20
C THR A 8 -14.16 -8.09 0.08
N LEU A 9 -13.53 -6.97 0.43
CA LEU A 9 -14.08 -5.62 0.24
C LEU A 9 -13.97 -5.11 -1.21
N GLY A 10 -13.48 -5.93 -2.15
CA GLY A 10 -13.34 -5.55 -3.55
C GLY A 10 -12.16 -4.63 -3.85
N PHE A 11 -11.26 -4.41 -2.90
CA PHE A 11 -10.09 -3.54 -3.08
C PHE A 11 -8.83 -4.35 -3.46
N GLN A 12 -7.88 -3.70 -4.14
CA GLN A 12 -6.56 -4.24 -4.41
C GLN A 12 -5.49 -3.60 -3.52
N LEU A 13 -4.58 -4.39 -2.96
CA LEU A 13 -3.46 -3.89 -2.15
C LEU A 13 -2.13 -4.11 -2.88
N LYS A 14 -1.39 -3.02 -3.12
CA LYS A 14 -0.04 -3.06 -3.70
C LYS A 14 0.95 -2.43 -2.73
N ILE A 15 1.92 -3.21 -2.28
CA ILE A 15 2.97 -2.77 -1.33
C ILE A 15 4.33 -2.84 -2.02
N VAL A 16 5.07 -1.73 -2.04
CA VAL A 16 6.45 -1.70 -2.55
C VAL A 16 7.40 -2.41 -1.59
N ASN A 17 8.48 -3.00 -2.09
CA ASN A 17 9.44 -3.74 -1.26
C ASN A 17 10.04 -2.87 -0.15
N ALA A 18 10.41 -1.62 -0.46
CA ALA A 18 10.94 -0.69 0.55
C ALA A 18 10.00 -0.46 1.75
N ALA A 19 8.68 -0.51 1.54
CA ALA A 19 7.72 -0.42 2.63
C ALA A 19 7.67 -1.69 3.48
N LYS A 20 7.81 -2.86 2.85
CA LYS A 20 7.91 -4.15 3.56
C LYS A 20 9.17 -4.20 4.41
N ASP A 21 10.30 -3.78 3.85
CA ASP A 21 11.59 -3.77 4.53
C ASP A 21 11.57 -2.84 5.74
N PHE A 22 11.02 -1.63 5.59
CA PHE A 22 10.84 -0.71 6.71
C PHE A 22 9.99 -1.30 7.85
N ILE A 23 8.85 -1.92 7.52
CA ILE A 23 7.99 -2.55 8.54
C ILE A 23 8.70 -3.74 9.19
N ALA A 24 9.48 -4.51 8.42
CA ALA A 24 10.28 -5.61 8.93
C ALA A 24 11.35 -5.10 9.92
N GLU A 25 12.07 -4.04 9.57
CA GLU A 25 13.06 -3.41 10.46
C GLU A 25 12.42 -2.84 11.73
N LYS A 26 11.25 -2.21 11.62
CA LYS A 26 10.51 -1.68 12.79
C LYS A 26 9.87 -2.77 13.65
N GLY A 27 9.56 -3.91 13.05
CA GLY A 27 8.88 -5.05 13.67
C GLY A 27 9.81 -6.15 14.16
N TYR A 28 11.10 -6.04 13.88
CA TYR A 28 12.12 -6.99 14.32
C TYR A 28 12.84 -6.44 15.55
N ASP A 29 12.83 -7.21 16.63
CA ASP A 29 13.58 -6.89 17.84
C ASP A 29 14.54 -8.04 18.15
N SER A 30 15.80 -7.74 18.42
CA SER A 30 16.84 -8.76 18.68
C SER A 30 16.48 -9.67 19.86
N LYS A 31 15.78 -9.14 20.86
CA LYS A 31 15.37 -9.86 22.07
C LYS A 31 14.06 -10.63 21.87
N TYR A 32 13.15 -10.13 21.02
CA TYR A 32 11.80 -10.71 20.84
C TYR A 32 11.56 -11.36 19.47
N GLY A 33 12.54 -11.33 18.57
CA GLY A 33 12.45 -11.79 17.19
C GLY A 33 11.39 -11.04 16.39
N ALA A 34 10.69 -11.74 15.50
CA ALA A 34 9.60 -11.19 14.69
C ALA A 34 8.25 -11.07 15.44
N ARG A 35 8.20 -11.30 16.77
CA ARG A 35 6.95 -11.14 17.54
C ARG A 35 6.35 -9.73 17.42
N PRO A 36 7.14 -8.64 17.47
CA PRO A 36 6.63 -7.29 17.28
C PRO A 36 6.19 -7.00 15.84
N LEU A 37 6.50 -7.87 14.87
CA LEU A 37 6.21 -7.63 13.45
C LEU A 37 4.72 -7.48 13.18
N LYS A 38 3.89 -8.29 13.85
CA LYS A 38 2.43 -8.16 13.75
C LYS A 38 1.96 -6.78 14.22
N LEU A 39 2.53 -6.28 15.32
CA LEU A 39 2.19 -4.97 15.87
C LEU A 39 2.67 -3.84 14.95
N ALA A 40 3.88 -3.97 14.38
CA ALA A 40 4.41 -3.02 13.42
C ALA A 40 3.54 -2.95 12.14
N ILE A 41 3.11 -4.10 11.60
CA ILE A 41 2.17 -4.14 10.48
C ILE A 41 0.86 -3.43 10.85
N GLN A 42 0.28 -3.69 12.02
CA GLN A 42 -0.94 -3.00 12.43
C GLN A 42 -0.73 -1.47 12.51
N LYS A 43 0.28 -1.04 13.26
CA LYS A 43 0.52 0.38 13.55
C LYS A 43 0.95 1.20 12.33
N TYR A 44 1.80 0.64 11.47
CA TYR A 44 2.38 1.37 10.34
C TYR A 44 1.64 1.13 9.01
N LEU A 45 0.81 0.09 8.93
CA LEU A 45 0.07 -0.26 7.72
C LEU A 45 -1.44 -0.28 7.92
N GLU A 46 -1.97 -1.09 8.85
CA GLU A 46 -3.43 -1.24 9.00
C GLU A 46 -4.10 0.05 9.52
N ASP A 47 -3.57 0.65 10.58
CA ASP A 47 -4.12 1.86 11.21
C ASP A 47 -4.20 3.05 10.24
N PRO A 48 -3.09 3.47 9.57
CA PRO A 48 -3.16 4.59 8.63
C PRO A 48 -3.99 4.27 7.39
N MET A 49 -4.04 3.00 6.96
CA MET A 49 -4.91 2.59 5.86
C MET A 49 -6.37 2.73 6.24
N ALA A 50 -6.76 2.28 7.44
CA ALA A 50 -8.13 2.38 7.92
C ALA A 50 -8.58 3.85 8.03
N GLU A 51 -7.75 4.73 8.56
CA GLU A 51 -8.05 6.16 8.59
C GLU A 51 -8.27 6.75 7.20
N LEU A 52 -7.43 6.38 6.23
CA LEU A 52 -7.57 6.86 4.86
C LEU A 52 -8.82 6.29 4.18
N LEU A 53 -9.17 5.03 4.43
CA LEU A 53 -10.39 4.42 3.91
C LEU A 53 -11.65 5.05 4.51
N ILE A 54 -11.60 5.56 5.74
CA ILE A 54 -12.71 6.31 6.35
C ILE A 54 -12.80 7.72 5.78
N LYS A 55 -11.65 8.39 5.57
CA LYS A 55 -11.58 9.77 5.08
C LYS A 55 -11.85 9.87 3.57
N ALA A 56 -11.43 8.87 2.80
CA ALA A 56 -11.66 8.81 1.37
C ALA A 56 -12.95 8.04 1.09
N GLU A 57 -13.80 8.56 0.20
CA GLU A 57 -14.87 7.76 -0.40
C GLU A 57 -14.25 6.72 -1.34
N VAL A 58 -13.87 5.57 -0.77
CA VAL A 58 -13.36 4.43 -1.52
C VAL A 58 -14.50 3.58 -2.06
N GLU A 59 -14.30 3.11 -3.29
CA GLU A 59 -15.29 2.32 -4.00
C GLU A 59 -14.70 0.97 -4.40
N GLU A 60 -15.56 -0.04 -4.56
CA GLU A 60 -15.11 -1.36 -4.98
C GLU A 60 -14.34 -1.27 -6.31
N GLY A 61 -13.17 -1.91 -6.36
CA GLY A 61 -12.24 -1.86 -7.49
C GLY A 61 -11.08 -0.88 -7.33
N ASP A 62 -11.06 -0.07 -6.27
CA ASP A 62 -9.94 0.83 -5.98
C ASP A 62 -8.67 0.07 -5.59
N THR A 63 -7.51 0.64 -5.96
CA THR A 63 -6.21 0.07 -5.65
C THR A 63 -5.49 0.92 -4.61
N ILE A 64 -5.25 0.34 -3.44
CA ILE A 64 -4.46 0.90 -2.36
C ILE A 64 -2.98 0.65 -2.65
N HIS A 65 -2.23 1.73 -2.82
CA HIS A 65 -0.79 1.73 -2.99
C HIS A 65 -0.10 2.12 -1.69
N VAL A 66 0.80 1.26 -1.23
CA VAL A 66 1.60 1.44 -0.02
C VAL A 66 3.04 1.64 -0.46
N GLY A 67 3.51 2.87 -0.28
CA GLY A 67 4.87 3.33 -0.55
C GLY A 67 5.67 3.56 0.72
N PHE A 68 6.97 3.76 0.55
CA PHE A 68 7.88 4.20 1.59
C PHE A 68 8.49 5.54 1.20
N ASN A 69 8.53 6.48 2.14
CA ASN A 69 9.20 7.76 1.96
C ASN A 69 10.55 7.72 2.67
N SER A 70 11.62 7.46 1.93
CA SER A 70 12.98 7.42 2.46
C SER A 70 13.46 8.75 3.07
N ALA A 71 12.92 9.89 2.63
CA ALA A 71 13.32 11.20 3.16
C ALA A 71 12.77 11.47 4.56
N LYS A 72 11.61 10.88 4.90
CA LYS A 72 10.97 11.03 6.22
C LYS A 72 10.97 9.74 7.04
N SER A 73 11.45 8.63 6.48
CA SER A 73 11.37 7.30 7.07
C SER A 73 9.95 6.94 7.52
N GLU A 74 8.98 7.18 6.65
CA GLU A 74 7.55 7.01 6.92
C GLU A 74 6.87 6.19 5.82
N ILE A 75 5.87 5.39 6.19
CA ILE A 75 4.98 4.71 5.25
C ILE A 75 3.99 5.73 4.68
N ARG A 76 3.85 5.73 3.36
CA ARG A 76 2.83 6.54 2.66
C ARG A 76 1.82 5.62 2.00
N ILE A 77 0.56 5.88 2.26
CA ILE A 77 -0.54 5.12 1.67
C ILE A 77 -1.32 6.08 0.77
N GLY A 78 -1.58 5.65 -0.46
CA GLY A 78 -2.34 6.39 -1.45
C GLY A 78 -3.35 5.47 -2.12
N ILE A 79 -4.53 6.00 -2.41
CA ILE A 79 -5.60 5.23 -3.04
C ILE A 79 -5.71 5.70 -4.49
N ARG A 80 -5.63 4.75 -5.44
CA ARG A 80 -5.91 5.00 -6.85
C ARG A 80 -7.33 4.56 -7.15
N LYS A 81 -8.19 5.53 -7.42
CA LYS A 81 -9.55 5.27 -7.88
C LYS A 81 -9.53 4.60 -9.25
N LYS A 82 -10.42 3.63 -9.45
CA LYS A 82 -10.68 3.06 -10.77
C LYS A 82 -11.49 4.06 -11.61
N LYS A 83 -10.84 5.13 -12.09
CA LYS A 83 -11.46 5.98 -13.12
C LYS A 83 -11.56 5.19 -14.41
N GLU A 84 -12.78 4.99 -14.89
CA GLU A 84 -13.03 4.76 -16.31
C GLU A 84 -12.52 5.97 -17.09
N THR A 85 -11.41 5.77 -17.81
CA THR A 85 -11.08 6.50 -19.04
C THR A 85 -10.28 5.57 -19.92
N VAL A 86 -10.92 5.21 -21.01
CA VAL A 86 -10.43 4.56 -22.21
C VAL A 86 -9.45 5.51 -22.93
N GLU A 87 -8.27 4.97 -23.27
CA GLU A 87 -7.48 5.18 -24.50
C GLU A 87 -7.12 6.58 -25.06
N LYS A 88 -5.81 6.83 -25.16
CA LYS A 88 -5.01 7.35 -26.31
C LYS A 88 -3.54 7.34 -25.81
N GLN A 89 -2.52 6.78 -26.45
CA GLN A 89 -2.32 6.44 -27.86
C GLN A 89 -1.14 5.47 -27.98
N ASP A 90 -1.31 4.39 -28.74
CA ASP A 90 -0.23 3.66 -29.40
C ASP A 90 0.46 4.54 -30.48
N LYS A 91 1.77 4.28 -30.68
CA LYS A 91 2.63 4.56 -31.86
C LYS A 91 3.14 5.99 -32.18
N ALA A 92 4.46 6.13 -32.08
CA ALA A 92 5.37 6.45 -33.19
C ALA A 92 6.72 5.76 -32.87
N SER A 93 7.08 4.64 -33.51
CA SER A 93 7.73 4.49 -34.84
C SER A 93 9.10 5.17 -34.97
N SER A 94 9.98 4.41 -35.64
CA SER A 94 11.32 4.70 -36.19
C SER A 94 11.55 6.09 -36.80
N GLU A 95 12.85 6.29 -37.09
CA GLU A 95 13.54 7.37 -37.82
C GLU A 95 13.92 8.54 -36.90
N GLU A 96 15.19 8.85 -36.69
CA GLU A 96 16.34 8.86 -37.63
C GLU A 96 17.43 7.78 -37.42
#